data_AF-K6WYA2-F1
#
_entry.id   AF-K6WYA2-F1
#
_cell.length_a   1.000
_cell.length_b   1.000
_cell.length_c   1.000
_cell.angle_alpha   90.00
_cell.angle_beta   90.00
_cell.angle_gamma   90.00
#
_symmetry.space_group_name_H-M   'P 1'
#
loop_
_entity.id
_entity.type
_entity.pdbx_description
1 polymer ?
#
loop_
_entity_poly.entity_id
_entity_poly.type
_entity_poly.pdbx_seq_one_letter_code
_entity_poly.pdbx_strand_id
1 'polypeptide(L)'
;MAKIKNEVTVKYTNKYIRHPFTIIIALAILITFSVAMIVPVEYIPLDTRYDKIQHASVFFILTCAVATCLRVNHWLIGGCLVFFAIASEIVQDFLPYRSGSLEDLYADGIGIGLACLLIELWVRIYVAFRTAR
;
A
#
# COMPACT_ATOMS: atom_id res chain seq x y z
N MET A 1 4.47 -28.54 -17.00
CA MET A 1 5.48 -27.62 -16.42
C MET A 1 4.90 -26.27 -15.96
N ALA A 2 4.09 -25.56 -16.76
CA ALA A 2 3.49 -24.27 -16.36
C ALA A 2 2.58 -24.34 -15.12
N LYS A 3 1.75 -25.39 -15.01
CA LYS A 3 0.86 -25.61 -13.85
C LYS A 3 1.61 -25.81 -12.53
N ILE A 4 2.73 -26.52 -12.57
CA ILE A 4 3.60 -26.78 -11.40
C ILE A 4 4.30 -25.49 -10.97
N LYS A 5 4.78 -24.66 -11.91
CA LYS A 5 5.32 -23.33 -11.59
C LYS A 5 4.26 -22.44 -10.93
N ASN A 6 3.02 -22.44 -11.42
CA ASN A 6 1.93 -21.67 -10.81
C ASN A 6 1.59 -22.15 -9.40
N GLU A 7 1.47 -23.45 -9.16
CA GLU A 7 1.21 -23.99 -7.82
C GLU A 7 2.35 -23.70 -6.84
N VAL A 8 3.61 -23.74 -7.30
CA VAL A 8 4.77 -23.31 -6.51
C VAL A 8 4.70 -21.81 -6.24
N THR A 9 4.41 -20.97 -7.22
CA THR A 9 4.34 -19.51 -7.01
C THR A 9 3.25 -19.13 -6.00
N VAL A 10 2.07 -19.75 -6.09
CA VAL A 10 0.94 -19.56 -5.16
C VAL A 10 1.24 -20.08 -3.74
N LYS A 11 1.94 -21.20 -3.62
CA LYS A 11 2.31 -21.78 -2.32
C LYS A 11 3.37 -20.94 -1.61
N TYR A 12 4.23 -20.26 -2.36
CA TYR A 12 5.28 -19.39 -1.83
C TYR A 12 4.77 -17.97 -1.55
N THR A 13 3.88 -17.38 -2.36
CA THR A 13 3.17 -16.12 -2.02
C THR A 13 2.44 -16.19 -0.69
N ASN A 14 1.91 -17.35 -0.31
CA ASN A 14 1.22 -17.56 0.97
C ASN A 14 2.19 -17.70 2.18
N LYS A 15 3.51 -17.80 1.93
CA LYS A 15 4.52 -18.08 2.97
C LYS A 15 5.36 -16.85 3.36
N TYR A 16 5.08 -15.66 2.84
CA TYR A 16 5.87 -14.48 3.18
C TYR A 16 5.54 -13.96 4.59
N ILE A 17 6.43 -14.36 5.51
CA ILE A 17 6.97 -13.61 6.65
C ILE A 17 5.95 -12.85 7.51
N ARG A 18 5.29 -13.57 8.43
CA ARG A 18 4.57 -12.93 9.54
C ARG A 18 5.56 -12.26 10.48
N HIS A 19 5.76 -10.96 10.32
CA HIS A 19 6.34 -10.14 11.37
C HIS A 19 5.18 -9.47 12.11
N PRO A 20 4.76 -9.96 13.28
CA PRO A 20 3.65 -9.35 14.01
C PRO A 20 3.89 -7.85 14.28
N PHE A 21 5.15 -7.40 14.31
CA PHE A 21 5.49 -5.98 14.42
C PHE A 21 5.10 -5.13 13.20
N THR A 22 4.99 -5.71 12.00
CA THR A 22 4.59 -4.94 10.81
C THR A 22 3.10 -4.57 10.83
N ILE A 23 2.27 -5.28 11.60
CA ILE A 23 0.87 -4.85 11.80
C ILE A 23 0.80 -3.54 12.58
N ILE A 24 1.66 -3.38 13.59
CA ILE A 24 1.70 -2.17 14.41
C ILE A 24 2.15 -0.99 13.55
N ILE A 25 3.17 -1.22 12.71
CA ILE A 25 3.64 -0.21 11.76
C ILE A 25 2.55 0.14 10.74
N ALA A 26 1.87 -0.85 10.15
CA ALA A 26 0.78 -0.61 9.19
C ALA A 26 -0.37 0.19 9.83
N LEU A 27 -0.78 -0.18 11.05
CA LEU A 27 -1.82 0.54 11.79
C LEU A 27 -1.37 1.96 12.15
N ALA A 28 -0.12 2.14 12.59
CA ALA A 28 0.41 3.46 12.92
C ALA A 28 0.43 4.37 11.68
N ILE A 29 0.86 3.86 10.53
CA ILE A 29 0.84 4.59 9.25
C ILE A 29 -0.60 4.94 8.86
N LEU A 30 -1.51 3.96 8.88
CA LEU A 30 -2.91 4.15 8.50
C LEU A 30 -3.60 5.20 9.38
N ILE A 31 -3.41 5.12 10.70
CA ILE A 31 -3.99 6.08 11.65
C ILE A 31 -3.39 7.47 11.43
N THR A 32 -2.06 7.57 11.33
CA THR A 32 -1.38 8.86 11.13
C THR A 32 -1.84 9.53 9.84
N PHE A 33 -1.92 8.77 8.74
CA PHE A 33 -2.42 9.26 7.46
C PHE A 33 -3.88 9.68 7.56
N SER A 34 -4.75 8.86 8.17
CA SER A 34 -6.18 9.19 8.33
C SER A 34 -6.39 10.48 9.13
N VAL A 35 -5.61 10.69 10.20
CA VAL A 35 -5.64 11.93 10.98
C VAL A 35 -5.16 13.09 10.13
N ALA A 36 -4.04 12.94 9.41
CA ALA A 36 -3.53 13.97 8.52
C ALA A 36 -4.55 14.39 7.45
N MET A 37 -5.35 13.47 6.92
CA MET A 37 -6.36 13.78 5.90
C MET A 37 -7.57 14.55 6.44
N ILE A 38 -7.83 14.52 7.76
CA ILE A 38 -9.00 15.15 8.39
C ILE A 38 -8.63 16.46 9.09
N VAL A 39 -7.38 16.70 9.47
CA VAL A 39 -6.98 17.98 10.06
C VAL A 39 -6.76 19.05 8.98
N PRO A 40 -6.93 20.36 9.27
CA PRO A 40 -6.52 21.44 8.37
C PRO A 40 -5.06 21.31 7.91
N VAL A 41 -4.79 21.60 6.62
CA VAL A 41 -3.45 21.50 6.01
C VAL A 41 -2.42 22.34 6.77
N GLU A 42 -2.82 23.50 7.28
CA GLU A 42 -1.97 24.43 8.04
C GLU A 42 -1.38 23.84 9.34
N TYR A 43 -1.97 22.77 9.88
CA TYR A 43 -1.44 22.08 11.06
C TYR A 43 -0.55 20.88 10.73
N ILE A 44 -0.35 20.58 9.45
CA ILE A 44 0.55 19.52 9.02
C ILE A 44 1.94 20.12 8.84
N PRO A 45 2.95 19.66 9.61
CA PRO A 45 4.32 20.16 9.51
C PRO A 45 5.07 19.54 8.33
N LEU A 46 4.45 19.52 7.14
CA LEU A 46 5.02 18.99 5.90
C LEU A 46 4.95 20.05 4.79
N ASP A 47 5.96 20.04 3.91
CA ASP A 47 5.98 20.91 2.73
C ASP A 47 4.95 20.40 1.71
N THR A 48 3.95 21.23 1.43
CA THR A 48 2.84 20.94 0.50
C THR A 48 3.30 20.84 -0.96
N ARG A 49 4.51 21.31 -1.30
CA ARG A 49 5.08 21.14 -2.64
C ARG A 49 5.34 19.67 -2.99
N TYR A 50 5.52 18.82 -1.98
CA TYR A 50 5.78 17.39 -2.14
C TYR A 50 4.59 16.52 -1.77
N ASP A 51 3.41 17.12 -1.63
CA ASP A 51 2.15 16.45 -1.22
C ASP A 51 1.89 15.16 -2.01
N LYS A 52 2.02 15.21 -3.34
CA LYS A 52 1.80 14.04 -4.22
C LYS A 52 2.86 12.95 -4.01
N ILE A 53 4.10 13.34 -3.72
CA ILE A 53 5.17 12.39 -3.39
C ILE A 53 4.92 11.77 -2.01
N GLN A 54 4.42 12.56 -1.05
CA GLN A 54 4.08 12.10 0.29
C GLN A 54 2.95 11.07 0.24
N HIS A 55 1.88 11.35 -0.51
CA HIS A 55 0.77 10.43 -0.81
C HIS A 55 1.27 9.09 -1.37
N ALA A 56 1.98 9.13 -2.50
CA ALA A 56 2.53 7.94 -3.14
C ALA A 56 3.46 7.16 -2.20
N SER A 57 4.29 7.85 -1.42
CA SER A 57 5.23 7.21 -0.49
C SER A 57 4.52 6.51 0.67
N VAL A 58 3.52 7.16 1.28
CA VAL A 58 2.75 6.59 2.38
C VAL A 58 2.01 5.34 1.91
N PHE A 59 1.32 5.40 0.78
CA PHE A 59 0.59 4.25 0.25
C PHE A 59 1.49 3.12 -0.22
N PHE A 60 2.67 3.43 -0.77
CA PHE A 60 3.68 2.42 -1.09
C PHE A 60 4.13 1.65 0.16
N ILE A 61 4.53 2.37 1.22
CA ILE A 61 5.02 1.78 2.47
C ILE A 61 3.90 1.02 3.18
N LEU A 62 2.69 1.59 3.23
CA LEU A 62 1.51 0.95 3.82
C LEU A 62 1.17 -0.36 3.10
N THR A 63 1.16 -0.36 1.77
CA THR A 63 0.90 -1.58 0.97
C THR A 63 1.93 -2.66 1.28
N CYS A 64 3.22 -2.31 1.34
CA CYS A 64 4.28 -3.25 1.74
C CYS A 64 4.10 -3.78 3.17
N ALA A 65 3.77 -2.91 4.13
CA ALA A 65 3.57 -3.28 5.52
C ALA A 65 2.38 -4.24 5.69
N VAL A 66 1.25 -3.96 5.02
CA VAL A 66 0.06 -4.83 5.06
C VAL A 66 0.32 -6.15 4.35
N ALA A 67 0.99 -6.14 3.19
CA ALA A 67 1.32 -7.35 2.43
C ALA A 67 2.30 -8.28 3.15
N THR A 68 3.17 -7.75 4.02
CA THR A 68 4.04 -8.58 4.87
C THR A 68 3.32 -9.10 6.11
N CYS A 69 2.29 -8.42 6.59
CA CYS A 69 1.53 -8.89 7.76
C CYS A 69 0.47 -9.95 7.41
N LEU A 70 -0.23 -9.79 6.28
CA LEU A 70 -1.40 -10.59 5.92
C LEU A 70 -1.05 -11.68 4.90
N ARG A 71 -1.60 -12.88 5.09
CA ARG A 71 -1.53 -13.98 4.10
C ARG A 71 -2.61 -13.84 3.03
N VAL A 72 -2.66 -12.67 2.42
CA VAL A 72 -3.68 -12.31 1.43
C VAL A 72 -2.96 -11.93 0.14
N ASN A 73 -3.61 -12.15 -1.00
CA ASN A 73 -3.10 -11.71 -2.29
C ASN A 73 -2.79 -10.20 -2.26
N HIS A 74 -1.56 -9.81 -2.59
CA HIS A 74 -1.13 -8.41 -2.57
C HIS A 74 -1.93 -7.53 -3.55
N TRP A 75 -2.50 -8.09 -4.62
CA TRP A 75 -3.43 -7.39 -5.49
C TRP A 75 -4.78 -7.11 -4.82
N LEU A 76 -5.26 -8.02 -3.96
CA LEU A 76 -6.47 -7.78 -3.16
C LEU A 76 -6.21 -6.70 -2.10
N ILE A 77 -5.04 -6.74 -1.46
CA ILE A 77 -4.60 -5.68 -0.53
C ILE A 77 -4.55 -4.33 -1.25
N GLY A 78 -3.94 -4.28 -2.43
CA GLY A 78 -3.89 -3.08 -3.25
C GLY A 78 -5.29 -2.57 -3.61
N GLY A 79 -6.20 -3.46 -4.03
CA GLY A 79 -7.60 -3.09 -4.30
C GLY A 79 -8.32 -2.50 -3.09
N CYS A 80 -8.13 -3.09 -1.90
CA CYS A 80 -8.69 -2.53 -0.66
C CYS A 80 -8.11 -1.15 -0.32
N LEU A 81 -6.82 -0.94 -0.55
CA LEU A 81 -6.16 0.35 -0.31
C LEU A 81 -6.57 1.42 -1.35
N VAL A 82 -6.82 1.04 -2.60
CA VAL A 82 -7.40 1.95 -3.61
C VAL A 82 -8.81 2.37 -3.18
N PHE A 83 -9.63 1.42 -2.70
CA PHE A 83 -10.95 1.75 -2.17
C PHE A 83 -10.86 2.69 -0.98
N PHE A 84 -9.90 2.48 -0.08
CA PHE A 84 -9.64 3.37 1.04
C PHE A 84 -9.22 4.78 0.57
N ALA A 85 -8.34 4.91 -0.43
CA ALA A 85 -7.94 6.19 -1.01
C ALA A 85 -9.14 6.94 -1.61
N ILE A 86 -10.00 6.25 -2.38
CA ILE A 86 -11.24 6.85 -2.90
C ILE A 86 -12.13 7.34 -1.76
N ALA A 87 -12.27 6.54 -0.70
CA ALA A 87 -13.08 6.92 0.45
C ALA A 87 -12.49 8.13 1.20
N SER A 88 -11.17 8.27 1.32
CA SER A 88 -10.56 9.44 1.96
C SER A 88 -10.80 10.72 1.18
N GLU A 89 -10.71 10.69 -0.15
CA GLU A 89 -11.03 11.86 -0.99
C GLU A 89 -12.49 12.28 -0.85
N ILE A 90 -13.42 11.31 -0.86
CA ILE A 90 -14.84 11.57 -0.65
C ILE A 90 -15.08 12.20 0.73
N VAL A 91 -14.43 11.69 1.78
CA VAL A 91 -14.55 12.24 3.13
C VAL A 91 -14.03 13.67 3.19
N GLN A 92 -12.94 13.98 2.48
CA GLN A 92 -12.38 15.33 2.43
C GLN A 92 -13.33 16.35 1.81
N ASP A 93 -14.14 15.97 0.82
CA ASP A 93 -15.18 16.85 0.24
C ASP A 93 -16.28 17.24 1.24
N PHE A 94 -16.46 16.50 2.33
CA PHE A 94 -17.40 16.85 3.41
C PHE A 94 -16.78 17.75 4.49
N LEU A 95 -15.49 18.05 4.42
CA LEU A 95 -14.79 18.89 5.39
C LEU A 95 -14.61 20.31 4.83
N PRO A 96 -14.99 21.37 5.56
CA PRO A 96 -15.02 22.74 5.02
C PRO A 96 -13.63 23.34 4.74
N TYR A 97 -12.56 22.70 5.21
CA TYR A 97 -11.17 23.13 5.09
C TYR A 97 -10.31 22.10 4.32
N ARG A 98 -10.95 21.10 3.69
CA ARG A 98 -10.34 20.15 2.77
C ARG A 98 -11.15 20.09 1.49
N SER A 99 -10.56 19.49 0.48
CA SER A 99 -11.22 19.15 -0.77
C SER A 99 -10.56 17.88 -1.26
N GLY A 100 -11.38 16.92 -1.69
CA GLY A 100 -10.89 15.76 -2.41
C GLY A 100 -10.23 16.19 -3.73
N SER A 101 -9.25 15.41 -4.15
CA SER A 101 -8.32 15.69 -5.23
C SER A 101 -8.03 14.42 -6.00
N LEU A 102 -8.42 14.43 -7.28
CA LEU A 102 -8.11 13.32 -8.18
C LEU A 102 -6.60 13.13 -8.36
N GLU A 103 -5.81 14.20 -8.22
CA GLU A 103 -4.35 14.12 -8.30
C GLU A 103 -3.77 13.30 -7.14
N ASP A 104 -4.33 13.44 -5.94
CA ASP A 104 -3.90 12.70 -4.76
C ASP A 104 -4.34 11.24 -4.84
N LEU A 105 -5.55 10.98 -5.36
CA LEU A 105 -5.98 9.62 -5.70
C LEU A 105 -5.05 8.94 -6.72
N TYR A 106 -4.58 9.66 -7.74
CA TYR A 106 -3.61 9.12 -8.69
C TYR A 106 -2.25 8.84 -8.02
N ALA A 107 -1.78 9.75 -7.16
CA ALA A 107 -0.54 9.55 -6.41
C ALA A 107 -0.61 8.31 -5.51
N ASP A 108 -1.72 8.13 -4.78
CA ASP A 108 -1.99 6.97 -3.94
C ASP A 108 -1.98 5.69 -4.78
N GLY A 109 -2.68 5.69 -5.92
CA GLY A 109 -2.72 4.59 -6.86
C GLY A 109 -1.34 4.20 -7.40
N ILE A 110 -0.48 5.18 -7.72
CA ILE A 110 0.91 4.95 -8.14
C ILE A 110 1.69 4.27 -7.01
N GLY A 111 1.59 4.76 -5.78
CA GLY A 111 2.23 4.16 -4.61
C GLY A 111 1.84 2.70 -4.41
N ILE A 112 0.52 2.42 -4.43
CA ILE A 112 -0.03 1.07 -4.30
C ILE A 112 0.48 0.17 -5.44
N GLY A 113 0.37 0.63 -6.68
CA GLY A 113 0.75 -0.13 -7.87
C GLY A 113 2.24 -0.50 -7.85
N LEU A 114 3.11 0.46 -7.52
CA LEU A 114 4.55 0.22 -7.38
C LEU A 114 4.86 -0.81 -6.30
N ALA A 115 4.17 -0.77 -5.16
CA ALA A 115 4.35 -1.75 -4.09
C ALA A 115 3.91 -3.15 -4.53
N CYS A 116 2.75 -3.29 -5.17
CA CYS A 116 2.28 -4.57 -5.70
C CYS A 116 3.26 -5.16 -6.73
N LEU A 117 3.76 -4.34 -7.66
CA LEU A 117 4.74 -4.76 -8.67
C LEU A 117 6.06 -5.18 -8.03
N LEU A 118 6.55 -4.43 -7.03
CA LEU A 118 7.76 -4.77 -6.29
C LEU A 118 7.62 -6.12 -5.58
N ILE A 119 6.49 -6.35 -4.91
CA ILE A 119 6.20 -7.61 -4.23
C ILE A 119 6.18 -8.76 -5.24
N GLU A 120 5.45 -8.61 -6.35
CA GLU A 120 5.38 -9.64 -7.41
C GLU A 120 6.77 -9.97 -7.98
N LEU A 121 7.58 -8.95 -8.26
CA LEU A 121 8.95 -9.12 -8.74
C LEU A 121 9.81 -9.87 -7.71
N TRP A 122 9.73 -9.47 -6.44
CA TRP A 122 10.49 -10.09 -5.36
C TRP A 122 10.13 -11.57 -5.16
N VAL A 123 8.85 -11.90 -5.22
CA VAL A 123 8.35 -13.28 -5.16
C VAL A 123 8.93 -14.11 -6.31
N ARG A 124 8.86 -13.60 -7.55
CA ARG A 124 9.37 -14.30 -8.74
C ARG A 124 10.86 -14.57 -8.64
N ILE A 125 11.64 -13.57 -8.23
CA ILE A 125 13.09 -13.70 -8.03
C ILE A 125 13.39 -14.74 -6.94
N TYR A 126 12.70 -14.65 -5.79
CA TYR A 126 12.88 -15.58 -4.68
C TYR A 126 12.62 -17.03 -5.08
N VAL A 127 11.52 -17.27 -5.80
CA VAL A 127 11.16 -18.61 -6.29
C VAL A 127 12.20 -19.10 -7.29
N ALA A 128 12.62 -18.27 -8.25
CA ALA A 128 13.62 -18.63 -9.26
C ALA A 128 14.94 -19.11 -8.62
N PHE A 129 15.45 -18.37 -7.62
CA PHE A 129 16.66 -18.76 -6.87
C PHE A 129 16.49 -20.05 -6.08
N ARG A 130 15.29 -20.32 -5.52
CA ARG A 130 15.02 -21.54 -4.74
C ARG A 130 14.81 -22.78 -5.60
N THR A 131 14.34 -22.63 -6.84
CA THR A 131 14.16 -23.74 -7.79
C THR A 131 15.42 -24.08 -8.58
N ALA A 132 16.42 -23.19 -8.58
CA ALA A 132 17.72 -23.41 -9.22
C ALA A 132 18.72 -24.16 -8.32
N ARG A 133 18.40 -24.36 -7.04
CA ARG A 133 19.07 -25.27 -6.10
C ARG A 133 18.30 -26.57 -6.01
#